data_AF-A0A679NG55-F1
#
_entry.id   AF-A0A679NG55-F1
#
_cell.length_a   1.000
_cell.length_b   1.000
_cell.length_c   1.000
_cell.angle_alpha   90.00
_cell.angle_beta   90.00
_cell.angle_gamma   90.00
#
_symmetry.space_group_name_H-M   'P 1'
#
loop_
_entity.id
_entity.type
_entity.pdbx_description
1 polymer ?
#
loop_
_entity_poly.entity_id
_entity_poly.type
_entity_poly.pdbx_seq_one_letter_code
_entity_poly.pdbx_strand_id
1 'polypeptide(L)'
;MRFHTAQIEAYLKDDLWLRNALHANSLALRLAAGLKSIPGPEVFQEPEANILFCRLAQHVIEELLSRGYQFYHDRWEAGTVRFVTSFSHSSNNVQKLVDAVRSCYVKI
;
A
#
# COMPACT_ATOMS: atom_id res chain seq x y z
N MET A 1 -0.03 23.24 26.60
CA MET A 1 0.20 21.81 26.31
C MET A 1 -1.03 20.91 26.54
N ARG A 2 -2.27 21.42 26.62
CA ARG A 2 -3.48 20.58 26.85
C ARG A 2 -4.00 19.82 25.61
N PHE A 3 -3.62 20.25 24.40
CA PHE A 3 -4.19 19.71 23.16
C PHE A 3 -3.51 18.43 22.66
N HIS A 4 -2.23 18.17 23.01
CA HIS A 4 -1.54 16.95 22.58
C HIS A 4 -1.92 15.72 23.44
N THR A 5 -2.22 15.93 24.72
CA THR A 5 -2.57 14.84 25.63
C THR A 5 -3.88 14.16 25.25
N ALA A 6 -4.87 14.92 24.78
CA ALA A 6 -6.18 14.37 24.38
C ALA A 6 -6.09 13.41 23.18
N GLN A 7 -5.20 13.69 22.20
CA GLN A 7 -4.99 12.80 21.06
C GLN A 7 -4.34 11.48 21.48
N ILE A 8 -3.33 11.55 22.36
CA ILE A 8 -2.64 10.36 22.87
C ILE A 8 -3.54 9.54 23.80
N GLU A 9 -4.32 10.20 24.65
CA GLU A 9 -5.30 9.54 25.51
C GLU A 9 -6.30 8.73 24.68
N ALA A 10 -6.87 9.33 23.63
CA ALA A 10 -7.76 8.61 22.72
C ALA A 10 -7.04 7.48 21.96
N TYR A 11 -5.79 7.71 21.52
CA TYR A 11 -5.00 6.74 20.77
C TYR A 11 -4.62 5.50 21.60
N LEU A 12 -4.37 5.67 22.91
CA LEU A 12 -4.00 4.59 23.83
C LEU A 12 -5.21 3.91 24.48
N LYS A 13 -6.41 4.52 24.40
CA LYS A 13 -7.64 3.94 24.91
C LYS A 13 -8.11 2.77 24.05
N ASP A 14 -8.61 1.70 24.70
CA ASP A 14 -9.24 0.53 24.08
C ASP A 14 -8.42 -0.05 22.90
N ASP A 15 -7.09 -0.10 23.09
CA ASP A 15 -6.10 -0.60 22.13
C ASP A 15 -6.25 0.00 20.72
N LEU A 16 -6.72 1.25 20.61
CA LEU A 16 -6.97 1.89 19.31
C LEU A 16 -5.70 1.92 18.44
N TRP A 17 -4.56 2.28 19.02
CA TRP A 17 -3.28 2.26 18.33
C TRP A 17 -2.92 0.88 17.74
N LEU A 18 -3.15 -0.20 18.51
CA LEU A 18 -2.88 -1.56 18.08
C LEU A 18 -3.86 -2.00 16.98
N ARG A 19 -5.16 -1.70 17.14
CA ARG A 19 -6.17 -1.97 16.10
C ARG A 19 -5.85 -1.23 14.79
N ASN A 20 -5.40 0.01 14.89
CA ASN A 20 -4.96 0.81 13.74
C ASN A 20 -3.75 0.19 13.03
N ALA A 21 -2.75 -0.26 13.80
CA ALA A 21 -1.56 -0.93 13.27
C ALA A 21 -1.91 -2.27 12.61
N LEU A 22 -2.69 -3.12 13.28
CA LEU A 22 -3.16 -4.41 12.75
C LEU A 22 -3.97 -4.22 11.46
N HIS A 23 -4.84 -3.21 11.41
CA HIS A 23 -5.59 -2.87 10.21
C HIS A 23 -4.68 -2.48 9.05
N ALA A 24 -3.75 -1.54 9.26
CA ALA A 24 -2.79 -1.13 8.23
C ALA A 24 -1.95 -2.32 7.74
N ASN A 25 -1.38 -3.12 8.63
CA ASN A 25 -0.58 -4.30 8.28
C ASN A 25 -1.41 -5.32 7.47
N SER A 26 -2.67 -5.55 7.85
CA SER A 26 -3.57 -6.46 7.12
C SER A 26 -3.84 -5.99 5.67
N LEU A 27 -3.90 -4.67 5.45
CA LEU A 27 -4.08 -4.09 4.12
C LEU A 27 -2.82 -4.24 3.26
N ALA A 28 -1.62 -4.12 3.83
CA ALA A 28 -0.38 -4.39 3.11
C ALA A 28 -0.28 -5.85 2.67
N LEU A 29 -0.64 -6.81 3.54
CA LEU A 29 -0.72 -8.23 3.20
C LEU A 29 -1.72 -8.49 2.07
N ARG A 30 -2.91 -7.89 2.15
CA ARG A 30 -3.93 -7.97 1.07
C ARG A 30 -3.42 -7.39 -0.24
N LEU A 31 -2.72 -6.27 -0.20
CA LEU A 31 -2.11 -5.66 -1.38
C LEU A 31 -1.06 -6.60 -2.00
N ALA A 32 -0.18 -7.16 -1.17
CA ALA A 32 0.84 -8.11 -1.62
C ALA A 32 0.21 -9.35 -2.29
N ALA A 33 -0.81 -9.94 -1.68
CA ALA A 33 -1.55 -11.07 -2.25
C ALA A 33 -2.22 -10.70 -3.58
N GLY A 34 -2.85 -9.52 -3.66
CA GLY A 34 -3.46 -9.02 -4.87
C GLY A 34 -2.45 -8.81 -6.00
N LEU A 35 -1.28 -8.23 -5.73
CA LEU A 35 -0.23 -8.05 -6.72
C LEU A 35 0.39 -9.38 -7.17
N LYS A 36 0.63 -10.33 -6.26
CA LYS A 36 1.10 -11.69 -6.59
C LYS A 36 0.13 -12.46 -7.49
N SER A 37 -1.16 -12.09 -7.52
CA SER A 37 -2.17 -12.72 -8.40
C SER A 37 -2.11 -12.23 -9.86
N ILE A 38 -1.32 -11.19 -10.15
CA ILE A 38 -1.21 -10.57 -11.47
C ILE A 38 0.10 -11.05 -12.10
N PRO A 39 0.11 -11.54 -13.36
CA PRO A 39 1.35 -11.75 -14.09
C PRO A 39 2.05 -10.41 -14.33
N GLY A 40 3.31 -10.28 -13.91
CA GLY A 40 4.14 -9.10 -14.19
C GLY A 40 4.74 -8.41 -12.95
N PRO A 41 3.94 -7.98 -11.96
CA PRO A 41 4.46 -7.45 -10.71
C PRO A 41 5.32 -8.48 -9.97
N GLU A 42 6.45 -8.05 -9.43
CA GLU A 42 7.32 -8.90 -8.60
C GLU A 42 7.33 -8.36 -7.17
N VAL A 43 6.63 -9.04 -6.27
CA VAL A 43 6.67 -8.72 -4.84
C VAL A 43 7.94 -9.32 -4.23
N PHE A 44 8.84 -8.49 -3.73
CA PHE A 44 10.16 -8.96 -3.25
C PHE A 44 10.05 -9.85 -2.01
N GLN A 45 9.24 -9.43 -1.05
CA GLN A 45 9.00 -10.12 0.21
C GLN A 45 7.56 -9.89 0.67
N GLU A 46 7.05 -10.80 1.50
CA GLU A 46 5.79 -10.59 2.18
C GLU A 46 5.95 -9.46 3.22
N PRO A 47 5.04 -8.47 3.26
CA PRO A 47 5.20 -7.35 4.18
C PRO A 47 4.92 -7.78 5.62
N GLU A 48 5.89 -7.55 6.51
CA GLU A 48 5.75 -7.81 7.95
C GLU A 48 5.08 -6.65 8.71
N ALA A 49 4.86 -5.52 8.01
CA ALA A 49 4.22 -4.31 8.54
C ALA A 49 3.34 -3.67 7.45
N ASN A 50 3.13 -2.36 7.50
CA ASN A 50 2.22 -1.63 6.61
C ASN A 50 2.85 -1.16 5.28
N ILE A 51 4.09 -1.56 4.99
CA ILE A 51 4.85 -1.13 3.81
C ILE A 51 5.12 -2.34 2.91
N LEU A 52 4.88 -2.17 1.61
CA LEU A 52 5.15 -3.15 0.58
C LEU A 52 6.14 -2.60 -0.44
N PHE A 53 7.15 -3.40 -0.77
CA PHE A 53 8.06 -3.16 -1.89
C PHE A 53 7.82 -4.19 -2.99
N CYS A 54 7.75 -3.72 -4.23
CA CYS A 54 7.63 -4.58 -5.41
C CYS A 54 8.27 -3.91 -6.63
N ARG A 55 8.54 -4.72 -7.66
CA ARG A 55 8.94 -4.23 -8.98
C ARG A 55 7.71 -4.16 -9.88
N LEU A 56 7.53 -3.02 -10.54
CA LEU A 56 6.54 -2.83 -11.60
C LEU A 56 7.26 -2.44 -12.90
N ALA A 57 6.65 -2.77 -14.04
CA ALA A 57 7.14 -2.29 -15.32
C ALA A 57 6.94 -0.77 -15.43
N GLN A 58 7.83 -0.09 -16.15
CA GLN A 58 7.83 1.38 -16.26
C GLN A 58 6.49 1.94 -16.75
N HIS A 59 5.88 1.33 -17.77
CA HIS A 59 4.57 1.76 -18.29
C HIS A 59 3.44 1.65 -17.25
N VAL A 60 3.55 0.72 -16.30
CA VAL A 60 2.56 0.57 -15.21
C VAL A 60 2.72 1.69 -14.20
N ILE A 61 3.97 2.04 -13.88
CA ILE A 61 4.26 3.17 -12.98
C ILE A 61 3.68 4.46 -13.57
N GLU A 62 3.97 4.74 -14.84
CA GLU A 62 3.47 5.93 -15.55
C GLU A 62 1.94 5.97 -15.60
N GLU A 63 1.29 4.84 -15.87
CA GLU A 63 -0.18 4.75 -15.91
C GLU A 63 -0.82 4.92 -14.53
N LEU A 64 -0.20 4.41 -13.46
CA LEU A 64 -0.70 4.66 -12.10
C LEU A 64 -0.55 6.14 -11.73
N LEU A 65 0.58 6.77 -12.06
CA LEU A 65 0.80 8.19 -11.81
C LEU A 65 -0.19 9.06 -12.60
N SER A 66 -0.47 8.73 -13.87
CA SER A 66 -1.45 9.45 -14.70
C SER A 66 -2.87 9.37 -14.13
N ARG A 67 -3.21 8.28 -13.44
CA ARG A 67 -4.47 8.08 -12.71
C ARG A 67 -4.51 8.73 -11.32
N GLY A 68 -3.43 9.41 -10.91
CA GLY A 68 -3.35 10.14 -9.65
C GLY A 68 -2.93 9.31 -8.43
N TYR A 69 -2.44 8.07 -8.62
CA TYR A 69 -1.85 7.32 -7.51
C TYR A 69 -0.52 7.96 -7.08
N GLN A 70 -0.28 7.99 -5.78
CA GLN A 70 0.94 8.56 -5.20
C GLN A 70 1.73 7.47 -4.47
N PHE A 71 2.98 7.29 -4.86
CA PHE A 71 3.90 6.32 -4.28
C PHE A 71 5.35 6.69 -4.66
N TYR A 72 6.32 6.16 -3.91
CA TYR A 72 7.73 6.34 -4.26
C TYR A 72 8.14 5.29 -5.29
N HIS A 73 8.88 5.71 -6.32
CA HIS A 73 9.32 4.84 -7.43
C HIS A 73 10.71 5.19 -7.99
N ASP A 74 11.42 6.13 -7.35
CA ASP A 74 12.64 6.78 -7.86
C ASP A 74 13.75 6.83 -6.79
N ARG A 75 13.69 5.94 -5.79
CA ARG A 75 14.62 5.92 -4.63
C ARG A 75 15.50 4.67 -4.57
N TRP A 76 15.21 3.67 -5.40
CA TRP A 76 15.86 2.35 -5.43
C TRP A 76 16.16 1.96 -6.89
N GLU A 77 16.42 0.67 -7.15
CA GLU A 77 16.63 0.17 -8.50
C GLU A 77 15.43 0.46 -9.42
N ALA A 78 15.68 0.50 -10.73
CA ALA A 78 14.66 0.78 -11.72
C ALA A 78 13.43 -0.14 -11.56
N GLY A 79 12.24 0.47 -11.56
CA GLY A 79 10.97 -0.23 -11.40
C GLY A 79 10.59 -0.57 -9.95
N THR A 80 11.48 -0.35 -8.98
CA THR A 80 11.18 -0.60 -7.56
C THR A 80 10.24 0.49 -7.02
N VAL A 81 9.06 0.08 -6.56
CA VAL A 81 8.05 0.95 -5.95
C VAL A 81 7.81 0.61 -4.49
N ARG A 82 7.46 1.63 -3.70
CA ARG A 82 7.04 1.49 -2.30
C ARG A 82 5.60 1.95 -2.11
N PHE A 83 4.71 1.02 -1.80
CA PHE A 83 3.36 1.31 -1.34
C PHE A 83 3.30 1.31 0.18
N VAL A 84 2.56 2.26 0.76
CA VAL A 84 2.36 2.38 2.20
C VAL A 84 0.86 2.38 2.49
N THR A 85 0.43 1.48 3.37
CA THR A 85 -0.95 1.43 3.85
C THR A 85 -1.05 2.10 5.21
N SER A 86 -2.21 2.67 5.54
CA SER A 86 -2.43 3.39 6.79
C SER A 86 -3.73 2.92 7.44
N PHE A 87 -3.92 3.27 8.71
CA PHE A 87 -5.14 2.93 9.45
C PHE A 87 -6.41 3.57 8.86
N SER A 88 -6.28 4.62 8.02
CA SER A 88 -7.41 5.29 7.39
C SER A 88 -7.79 4.69 6.03
N HIS A 89 -6.96 3.81 5.47
CA HIS A 89 -7.30 3.15 4.22
C HIS A 89 -8.40 2.10 4.43
N SER A 90 -9.26 1.93 3.42
CA SER A 90 -10.24 0.85 3.36
C SER A 90 -9.73 -0.31 2.50
N SER A 91 -10.34 -1.49 2.62
CA SER A 91 -10.06 -2.60 1.70
C SER A 91 -10.39 -2.25 0.24
N ASN A 92 -11.37 -1.37 0.00
CA ASN A 92 -11.70 -0.88 -1.34
C ASN A 92 -10.56 -0.04 -1.94
N ASN A 93 -9.82 0.72 -1.12
CA ASN A 93 -8.64 1.47 -1.61
C ASN A 93 -7.57 0.51 -2.14
N VAL A 94 -7.31 -0.59 -1.41
CA VAL A 94 -6.38 -1.65 -1.83
C VAL A 94 -6.87 -2.34 -3.09
N GLN A 95 -8.15 -2.73 -3.14
CA GLN A 95 -8.74 -3.40 -4.29
C GLN A 95 -8.63 -2.54 -5.56
N LYS A 96 -8.96 -1.24 -5.47
CA LYS A 96 -8.82 -0.31 -6.59
C LYS A 96 -7.38 -0.23 -7.11
N LEU A 97 -6.38 -0.22 -6.22
CA LEU A 97 -4.97 -0.22 -6.64
C LEU A 97 -4.63 -1.53 -7.36
N VAL A 98 -5.00 -2.69 -6.80
CA VAL A 98 -4.76 -4.00 -7.43
C VAL A 98 -5.41 -4.08 -8.81
N ASP A 99 -6.65 -3.62 -8.95
CA ASP A 99 -7.37 -3.62 -10.23
C ASP A 99 -6.74 -2.64 -11.23
N ALA A 100 -6.27 -1.48 -10.76
CA ALA A 100 -5.53 -0.55 -11.61
C ALA A 100 -4.25 -1.19 -12.15
N VAL A 101 -3.44 -1.85 -11.29
CA VAL A 101 -2.24 -2.59 -11.74
C VAL A 101 -2.64 -3.68 -12.73
N ARG A 102 -3.65 -4.49 -12.42
CA ARG A 102 -4.11 -5.59 -13.28
C ARG A 102 -4.50 -5.08 -14.67
N SER A 103 -5.21 -3.96 -14.74
CA SER A 103 -5.66 -3.36 -16.01
C SER A 103 -4.52 -2.96 -16.94
N CYS A 104 -3.30 -2.77 -16.42
CA CYS A 104 -2.13 -2.44 -17.23
C CYS A 104 -1.51 -3.68 -17.88
N TYR A 105 -1.64 -4.87 -17.27
CA TYR A 105 -1.05 -6.12 -17.76
C TYR A 105 -1.98 -6.95 -18.66
N VAL A 106 -3.30 -6.74 -18.58
CA VAL A 106 -4.29 -7.48 -19.40
C VAL A 106 -4.40 -6.93 -20.84
N LYS A 107 -3.77 -5.80 -21.17
CA LYS A 107 -3.84 -5.15 -22.49
C LYS A 107 -2.91 -5.75 -23.57
N ILE A 108 -2.57 -7.05 -23.50
CA ILE A 108 -1.78 -7.74 -24.54
C ILE A 108 -2.68 -8.69 -25.32
#